data_AF-A0A2V6NFS9-F1
#
_entry.id   AF-A0A2V6NFS9-F1
#
_cell.length_a   1.000
_cell.length_b   1.000
_cell.length_c   1.000
_cell.angle_alpha   90.00
_cell.angle_beta   90.00
_cell.angle_gamma   90.00
#
_symmetry.space_group_name_H-M   'P 1'
#
loop_
_entity.id
_entity.type
_entity.pdbx_description
1 polymer ?
#
loop_
_entity_poly.entity_id
_entity_poly.type
_entity_poly.pdbx_seq_one_letter_code
_entity_poly.pdbx_strand_id
1 'polypeptide(L)' 'MKITPFLFLFLSLTSAAEAQSMFRGNAAHTGTYPGTGPREFHRLKWKFPTGARVVGSPVIEGKVIYFGSD' A
#
# COMPACT_ATOMS: atom_id res chain seq x y z
N MET A 1 -26.39 14.58 44.18
CA MET A 1 -25.13 14.34 43.45
C MET A 1 -24.91 12.84 43.32
N LYS A 2 -24.96 12.30 42.09
CA LYS A 2 -24.59 10.90 41.81
C LYS A 2 -23.45 10.95 40.80
N ILE A 3 -22.29 10.46 41.19
CA ILE A 3 -21.09 10.39 40.35
C ILE A 3 -21.02 8.96 39.83
N THR A 4 -21.23 8.77 38.54
CA THR A 4 -21.11 7.46 37.88
C THR A 4 -19.70 7.35 37.29
N PRO A 5 -18.91 6.31 37.60
CA PRO A 5 -17.58 6.17 37.04
C PRO A 5 -17.69 5.58 35.62
N PHE A 6 -17.17 6.30 34.63
CA PHE A 6 -17.08 5.81 33.26
C PHE A 6 -15.74 5.08 33.11
N LEU A 7 -15.78 3.75 33.01
CA LEU A 7 -14.60 2.93 32.76
C LEU A 7 -14.26 3.00 31.26
N PHE A 8 -13.16 3.67 30.90
CA PHE A 8 -12.64 3.70 29.54
C PHE A 8 -11.78 2.46 29.27
N LEU A 9 -12.32 1.50 28.55
CA LEU A 9 -11.58 0.36 28.01
C LEU A 9 -10.89 0.78 26.70
N PHE A 10 -9.57 0.98 26.72
CA PHE A 10 -8.78 1.19 25.51
C PHE A 10 -8.47 -0.16 24.85
N LEU A 11 -9.20 -0.48 23.79
CA LEU A 11 -8.93 -1.63 22.94
C LEU A 11 -7.85 -1.24 21.92
N SER A 12 -6.62 -1.74 22.11
CA SER A 12 -5.52 -1.55 21.16
C SER A 12 -5.78 -2.40 19.91
N LEU A 13 -6.39 -1.80 18.88
CA LEU A 13 -6.40 -2.39 17.54
C LEU A 13 -4.97 -2.36 17.00
N THR A 14 -4.28 -3.50 17.04
CA THR A 14 -3.07 -3.70 16.23
C THR A 14 -3.49 -3.49 14.78
N SER A 15 -3.10 -2.36 14.20
CA SER A 15 -3.18 -2.18 12.76
C SER A 15 -2.23 -3.20 12.16
N ALA A 16 -2.73 -4.09 11.31
CA ALA A 16 -1.87 -4.89 10.44
C ALA A 16 -0.93 -3.92 9.73
N ALA A 17 0.37 -4.11 9.88
CA ALA A 17 1.35 -3.26 9.23
C ALA A 17 1.16 -3.39 7.71
N GLU A 18 0.61 -2.36 7.07
CA GLU A 18 0.58 -2.25 5.61
C GLU A 18 2.00 -2.00 5.12
N ALA A 19 2.77 -3.06 4.96
CA ALA A 19 4.07 -2.98 4.33
C ALA A 19 3.91 -3.10 2.81
N GLN A 20 3.61 -1.98 2.13
CA GLN A 20 3.65 -1.88 0.66
C GLN A 20 5.02 -2.23 0.06
N SER A 21 6.07 -2.32 0.88
CA SER A 21 7.42 -2.71 0.48
C SER A 21 7.55 -4.21 0.11
N MET A 22 6.55 -5.04 0.43
CA MET A 22 6.58 -6.47 0.05
C MET A 22 5.98 -6.74 -1.33
N PHE A 23 6.42 -7.85 -1.96
CA PHE A 23 5.83 -8.33 -3.20
C PHE A 23 4.31 -8.46 -3.05
N ARG A 24 3.55 -7.90 -3.99
CA ARG A 24 2.07 -7.90 -3.95
C ARG A 24 1.46 -7.27 -2.69
N GLY A 25 2.17 -6.34 -2.05
CA GLY A 25 1.61 -5.34 -1.12
C GLY A 25 1.38 -5.77 0.33
N ASN A 26 1.50 -7.05 0.67
CA ASN A 26 1.44 -7.54 2.05
C ASN A 26 2.11 -8.91 2.21
N ALA A 27 2.29 -9.36 3.46
CA ALA A 27 2.95 -10.64 3.80
C ALA A 27 2.28 -11.86 3.14
N ALA A 28 0.97 -11.79 2.89
CA ALA A 28 0.22 -12.84 2.23
C ALA A 28 0.26 -12.75 0.69
N HIS A 29 1.00 -11.77 0.14
CA HIS A 29 1.14 -11.53 -1.29
C HIS A 29 -0.18 -11.47 -2.05
N THR A 30 -1.22 -10.88 -1.46
CA THR A 30 -2.58 -10.91 -2.05
C THR A 30 -2.68 -10.11 -3.35
N GLY A 31 -1.95 -9.00 -3.47
CA GLY A 31 -2.02 -8.09 -4.62
C GLY A 31 -3.23 -7.16 -4.59
N THR A 32 -3.88 -7.01 -3.44
CA THR A 32 -4.98 -6.07 -3.26
C THR A 32 -4.46 -4.77 -2.65
N TYR A 33 -4.87 -3.65 -3.22
CA TYR A 33 -4.51 -2.31 -2.75
C TYR A 33 -5.78 -1.55 -2.40
N PRO A 34 -5.78 -0.72 -1.34
CA PRO A 34 -6.92 0.11 -1.00
C PRO A 34 -7.22 1.14 -2.09
N GLY A 35 -8.51 1.47 -2.26
CA GLY A 35 -8.98 2.47 -3.22
C GLY A 35 -9.62 1.88 -4.47
N THR A 36 -10.26 2.73 -5.25
CA THR A 36 -11.09 2.32 -6.41
C THR A 36 -10.30 1.94 -7.66
N GLY A 37 -8.99 2.24 -7.70
CA GLY A 37 -8.14 2.06 -8.88
C GLY A 37 -8.65 2.81 -10.12
N PRO A 38 -7.91 2.79 -11.24
CA PRO A 38 -8.44 3.26 -12.51
C PRO A 38 -9.53 2.30 -13.02
N ARG A 39 -10.75 2.80 -13.26
CA ARG A 39 -11.86 2.00 -13.82
C ARG A 39 -11.89 1.98 -15.35
N GLU A 40 -11.32 3.02 -15.97
CA GLU A 40 -11.29 3.19 -17.41
C GLU A 40 -9.93 3.73 -17.85
N PHE A 41 -9.42 3.22 -18.98
CA PHE A 41 -8.20 3.73 -19.58
C PHE A 41 -8.50 4.97 -20.42
N HIS A 42 -7.99 6.12 -20.00
CA HIS A 42 -8.16 7.38 -20.72
C HIS A 42 -6.95 7.72 -21.59
N ARG A 43 -5.76 7.74 -20.97
CA ARG A 43 -4.48 8.03 -21.62
C ARG A 43 -3.30 7.59 -20.75
N LEU A 44 -2.14 7.43 -21.38
CA LEU A 44 -0.87 7.23 -20.67
C LEU A 44 -0.48 8.52 -19.95
N LYS A 45 -0.35 8.47 -18.62
CA LYS A 45 0.06 9.64 -17.82
C LYS A 45 1.55 9.95 -17.93
N TRP A 46 2.38 8.90 -17.95
CA TRP A 46 3.83 9.01 -18.05
C TRP A 46 4.41 7.66 -18.50
N LYS A 47 5.65 7.72 -19.00
CA LYS A 47 6.48 6.57 -19.34
C LYS A 47 7.91 6.89 -18.96
N PHE A 48 8.65 5.89 -18.51
CA PHE A 48 10.06 6.02 -18.14
C PHE A 48 10.89 4.91 -18.79
N PRO A 49 12.02 5.22 -19.47
CA PRO A 49 12.91 4.21 -20.02
C PRO A 49 13.81 3.63 -18.92
N THR A 50 13.74 2.33 -18.69
CA THR A 50 14.53 1.64 -17.65
C THR A 50 15.94 1.26 -18.09
N GLY A 51 16.23 1.29 -19.39
CA GLY A 51 17.56 0.99 -19.95
C GLY A 51 17.91 -0.50 -20.03
N ALA A 52 17.36 -1.33 -19.14
CA ALA A 52 17.53 -2.78 -19.13
C ALA A 52 16.19 -3.49 -18.86
N ARG A 53 16.21 -4.83 -18.84
CA ARG A 53 14.98 -5.64 -18.70
C ARG A 53 14.41 -5.48 -17.30
N VAL A 54 13.09 -5.53 -17.16
CA VAL A 54 12.39 -5.48 -15.86
C VAL A 54 11.55 -6.74 -15.73
N VAL A 55 11.82 -7.57 -14.72
CA VAL A 55 11.08 -8.81 -14.43
C VAL A 55 10.13 -8.64 -13.26
N GLY A 56 10.53 -7.86 -12.26
CA GLY A 56 9.78 -7.65 -11.03
C GLY A 56 8.65 -6.63 -11.17
N SER A 57 7.74 -6.64 -10.20
CA SER A 57 6.76 -5.58 -10.01
C SER A 57 7.39 -4.36 -9.32
N PRO A 58 6.97 -3.12 -9.62
CA PRO A 58 7.40 -1.95 -8.86
C PRO A 58 6.81 -1.95 -7.44
N VAL A 59 7.48 -1.26 -6.52
CA VAL A 59 6.98 -0.94 -5.16
C VAL A 59 6.92 0.57 -4.96
N ILE A 60 6.05 1.03 -4.06
CA ILE A 60 5.83 2.45 -3.79
C ILE A 60 6.13 2.72 -2.32
N GLU A 61 6.92 3.75 -2.05
CA GLU A 61 7.13 4.31 -0.71
C GLU A 61 6.93 5.83 -0.77
N GLY A 62 5.88 6.32 -0.11
CA GLY A 62 5.49 7.72 -0.15
C GLY A 62 5.16 8.20 -1.57
N LYS A 63 6.05 9.02 -2.15
CA LYS A 63 5.92 9.57 -3.52
C LYS A 63 6.93 8.98 -4.50
N VAL A 64 7.70 7.97 -4.09
CA VAL A 64 8.76 7.37 -4.90
C VAL A 64 8.33 5.97 -5.35
N ILE A 65 8.60 5.66 -6.62
CA ILE A 65 8.36 4.35 -7.22
C ILE A 65 9.72 3.70 -7.48
N TYR A 66 9.91 2.50 -6.94
CA TYR A 66 11.13 1.72 -7.12
C TYR A 66 10.87 0.52 -8.03
N PHE A 67 11.81 0.23 -8.93
CA PHE A 67 11.80 -0.94 -9.80
C PHE A 67 13.25 -1.38 -10.06
N GLY A 68 13.48 -2.68 -10.15
CA GLY A 68 14.78 -3.26 -10.49
C GLY A 68 14.88 -3.57 -11.97
N SER A 69 16.06 -3.39 -12.56
CA SER A 69 16.36 -3.77 -13.94
C SER A 69 17.67 -4.54 -14.05
N ASP A 70 17.73 -5.52 -14.96
CA ASP A 70 18.87 -6.40 -15.23
C ASP A 70 19.28 -6.45 -16.70
#